data_AF-A0A938UZ96-F1
#
_entry.id   AF-A0A938UZ96-F1
#
_cell.length_a   1.000
_cell.length_b   1.000
_cell.length_c   1.000
_cell.angle_alpha   90.00
_cell.angle_beta   90.00
_cell.angle_gamma   90.00
#
_symmetry.space_group_name_H-M   'P 1'
#
loop_
_entity.id
_entity.type
_entity.pdbx_description
1 polymer ?
#
loop_
_entity_poly.entity_id
_entity_poly.type
_entity_poly.pdbx_seq_one_letter_code
_entity_poly.pdbx_strand_id
1 'polypeptide(L)'
;MTKKGIPARACSRWVRKRAPSPRLAATLCAAMILWTALPVQAGGFSNVDFGTRRVGMLAVIAHPDDPTAIFHNPAGLLLTPGTAAYFSASTFLFDAGIRLYDSQGHLHPDHTISPETAMGVSPFLAVTSDLATERWRVGIAAYAPNVFGTSLPEDEPTRYMALDVLFIAARATASAAVEIDPRLVLGANLNCLMIHMKASRMMNPLVFDDPDKRFDEGVWPTDSRMELSGFGYTFTGDIGVLLRPLPTLDIGAMFASGAPVHLDGSVTLEEPTGDVTTIGHTTSLAIPFTLQGGINWRLSDDFEVAADIRYWHYQVLQEQRTVLDAPLMGKTEFVDPKNYGNSLNVALGVLCHVTPSWEFMVGVLRDWSPIPTPMVTLDNPNRDRIGVGTGLRWNVSDAWRIGAAFERNWYDLTDNQESPTDPPSNAKGYGANMILAFDLLWRL
;
A
#
# COMPACT_ATOMS: atom_id res chain seq x y z
N MET A 1 80.30 -8.50 -5.52
CA MET A 1 80.06 -7.53 -4.43
C MET A 1 80.04 -6.13 -5.05
N THR A 2 79.03 -5.27 -4.95
CA THR A 2 77.63 -5.42 -4.50
C THR A 2 76.87 -4.23 -5.11
N LYS A 3 75.69 -4.42 -5.73
CA LYS A 3 74.96 -3.33 -6.43
C LYS A 3 74.30 -2.38 -5.42
N LYS A 4 74.32 -1.06 -5.70
CA LYS A 4 73.56 -0.04 -4.94
C LYS A 4 72.06 -0.20 -5.22
N GLY A 5 71.26 -0.23 -4.16
CA GLY A 5 69.79 -0.20 -4.21
C GLY A 5 69.22 1.18 -3.88
N ILE A 6 68.02 1.45 -4.40
CA ILE A 6 67.25 2.69 -4.21
C ILE A 6 66.41 2.57 -2.92
N PRO A 7 66.29 3.63 -2.07
CA PRO A 7 65.39 3.59 -0.91
C PRO A 7 63.92 3.86 -1.30
N ALA A 8 63.01 3.03 -0.80
CA ALA A 8 61.57 3.14 -1.02
C ALA A 8 60.89 4.18 -0.09
N ARG A 9 59.70 4.64 -0.49
CA ARG A 9 58.92 5.68 0.21
C ARG A 9 58.13 5.16 1.41
N ALA A 10 58.01 6.04 2.41
CA ALA A 10 56.91 6.28 3.34
C ALA A 10 55.85 5.19 3.59
N CYS A 11 55.64 4.86 4.88
CA CYS A 11 54.43 4.23 5.39
C CYS A 11 53.70 5.21 6.32
N SER A 12 52.49 5.65 5.93
CA SER A 12 51.67 6.57 6.72
C SER A 12 50.76 5.81 7.70
N ARG A 13 50.78 6.21 8.98
CA ARG A 13 49.89 5.64 10.02
C ARG A 13 48.46 6.14 9.83
N TRP A 14 47.55 5.25 9.47
CA TRP A 14 46.11 5.52 9.52
C TRP A 14 45.61 5.58 10.97
N VAL A 15 45.02 6.72 11.35
CA VAL A 15 44.39 6.91 12.66
C VAL A 15 43.02 6.25 12.64
N ARG A 16 42.84 5.16 13.39
CA ARG A 16 41.52 4.57 13.65
C ARG A 16 40.68 5.57 14.46
N LYS A 17 39.67 6.20 13.85
CA LYS A 17 38.62 6.91 14.59
C LYS A 17 37.76 5.86 15.31
N ARG A 18 37.47 6.09 16.60
CA ARG A 18 36.61 5.20 17.40
C ARG A 18 35.16 5.35 16.95
N ALA A 19 34.44 4.23 16.83
CA ALA A 19 33.00 4.24 16.66
C ALA A 19 32.31 4.90 17.87
N PRO A 20 31.15 5.57 17.69
CA PRO A 20 30.39 6.13 18.80
C PRO A 20 29.90 5.01 19.73
N SER A 21 29.92 5.26 21.05
CA SER A 21 29.46 4.27 22.03
C SER A 21 27.95 4.01 21.89
N PRO A 22 27.45 2.77 22.13
CA PRO A 22 26.04 2.43 21.95
C PRO A 22 25.06 3.27 22.79
N ARG A 23 25.52 3.86 23.91
CA ARG A 23 24.72 4.82 24.70
C ARG A 23 24.39 6.11 23.95
N LEU A 24 25.27 6.56 23.05
CA LEU A 24 25.05 7.77 22.25
C LEU A 24 23.98 7.54 21.17
N ALA A 25 23.99 6.35 20.55
CA ALA A 25 22.96 5.93 19.60
C ALA A 25 21.58 5.82 20.27
N ALA A 26 21.49 5.17 21.44
CA ALA A 26 20.25 5.10 22.21
C ALA A 26 19.68 6.48 22.58
N THR A 27 20.56 7.45 22.91
CA THR A 27 20.13 8.83 23.23
C THR A 27 19.63 9.57 21.98
N LEU A 28 20.22 9.32 20.81
CA LEU A 28 19.75 9.89 19.53
C LEU A 28 18.39 9.29 19.12
N CYS A 29 18.20 7.98 19.25
CA CYS A 29 16.90 7.34 19.01
C CYS A 29 15.80 7.91 19.94
N ALA A 30 16.10 8.12 21.22
CA ALA A 30 15.16 8.74 22.16
C ALA A 30 14.88 10.22 21.84
N ALA A 31 15.85 10.97 21.30
CA ALA A 31 15.67 12.37 20.92
C ALA A 31 14.82 12.55 19.64
N MET A 32 14.87 11.60 18.69
CA MET A 32 14.04 11.66 17.48
C MET A 32 12.54 11.48 17.75
N ILE A 33 12.16 10.86 18.87
CA ILE A 33 10.76 10.69 19.30
C ILE A 33 10.12 12.02 19.74
N LEU A 34 10.91 13.08 19.95
CA LEU A 34 10.46 14.37 20.51
C LEU A 34 10.32 15.52 19.49
N TRP A 35 10.40 15.26 18.19
CA TRP A 35 10.21 16.29 17.16
C TRP A 35 8.74 16.57 16.83
N THR A 36 8.20 17.54 17.57
CA THR A 36 7.13 18.50 17.20
C THR A 36 6.21 18.11 16.05
N ALA A 37 4.96 17.82 16.38
CA ALA A 37 3.87 17.73 15.41
C ALA A 37 3.66 19.06 14.65
N LEU A 38 4.05 19.09 13.38
CA LEU A 38 3.48 20.00 12.41
C LEU A 38 2.16 19.38 11.89
N PRO A 39 1.11 20.17 11.61
CA PRO A 39 -0.10 19.67 10.97
C PRO A 39 0.22 19.33 9.51
N VAL A 40 0.60 18.08 9.30
CA VAL A 40 1.01 17.51 8.02
C VAL A 40 -0.03 16.44 7.68
N GLN A 41 -0.77 16.64 6.58
CA GLN A 41 -2.07 16.01 6.38
C GLN A 41 -2.08 14.74 5.52
N ALA A 42 -2.95 13.85 6.00
CA ALA A 42 -3.64 12.76 5.33
C ALA A 42 -2.81 11.48 5.04
N GLY A 43 -3.33 10.37 4.45
CA GLY A 43 -2.67 9.02 4.25
C GLY A 43 -3.45 8.10 3.28
N GLY A 44 -2.89 7.03 2.66
CA GLY A 44 -3.36 6.48 1.35
C GLY A 44 -3.99 5.06 1.25
N PHE A 45 -4.58 4.68 0.10
CA PHE A 45 -5.20 3.34 -0.18
C PHE A 45 -4.35 2.36 -1.00
N SER A 46 -3.31 2.81 -1.69
CA SER A 46 -2.39 1.88 -2.36
C SER A 46 -1.60 1.15 -1.28
N ASN A 47 -1.75 -0.17 -1.17
CA ASN A 47 -0.72 -0.93 -0.47
C ASN A 47 0.59 -0.75 -1.25
N VAL A 48 1.69 -0.65 -0.52
CA VAL A 48 3.02 -0.38 -1.10
C VAL A 48 4.00 -1.49 -0.74
N ASP A 49 3.51 -2.55 -0.12
CA ASP A 49 4.26 -3.40 0.80
C ASP A 49 4.97 -4.54 0.06
N PHE A 50 5.71 -4.19 -0.99
CA PHE A 50 6.52 -5.10 -1.79
C PHE A 50 7.97 -5.10 -1.30
N GLY A 51 8.48 -6.31 -1.03
CA GLY A 51 9.86 -6.55 -0.62
C GLY A 51 10.14 -6.30 0.86
N THR A 52 11.09 -7.09 1.39
CA THR A 52 11.50 -7.11 2.79
C THR A 52 12.02 -5.76 3.25
N ARG A 53 12.67 -4.98 2.36
CA ARG A 53 13.13 -3.63 2.70
C ARG A 53 11.97 -2.70 3.00
N ARG A 54 10.94 -2.65 2.13
CA ARG A 54 9.77 -1.80 2.41
C ARG A 54 9.05 -2.26 3.67
N VAL A 55 8.77 -3.54 3.86
CA VAL A 55 7.95 -3.99 5.01
C VAL A 55 8.74 -3.97 6.33
N GLY A 56 10.05 -4.23 6.28
CA GLY A 56 10.90 -4.26 7.47
C GLY A 56 11.46 -2.90 7.89
N MET A 57 11.81 -2.04 6.93
CA MET A 57 12.41 -0.72 7.18
C MET A 57 11.38 0.42 7.06
N LEU A 58 10.22 0.18 6.44
CA LEU A 58 9.17 1.17 6.11
C LEU A 58 9.61 2.29 5.14
N ALA A 59 10.89 2.39 4.82
CA ALA A 59 11.48 3.35 3.89
C ALA A 59 12.34 2.63 2.83
N VAL A 60 12.21 3.07 1.57
CA VAL A 60 12.78 2.39 0.38
C VAL A 60 12.93 3.30 -0.85
N ILE A 61 12.23 4.45 -0.96
CA ILE A 61 12.15 5.27 -2.21
C ILE A 61 13.52 5.75 -2.71
N ALA A 62 14.45 6.04 -1.81
CA ALA A 62 15.80 6.46 -2.13
C ALA A 62 16.78 5.32 -2.43
N HIS A 63 16.48 4.09 -2.00
CA HIS A 63 17.38 2.96 -2.14
C HIS A 63 16.62 1.63 -2.28
N PRO A 64 15.83 1.44 -3.35
CA PRO A 64 15.22 0.15 -3.64
C PRO A 64 16.27 -0.77 -4.26
N ASP A 65 17.00 -1.51 -3.43
CA ASP A 65 18.12 -2.37 -3.84
C ASP A 65 17.69 -3.78 -4.30
N ASP A 66 16.51 -3.85 -4.92
CA ASP A 66 15.92 -5.05 -5.51
C ASP A 66 14.94 -4.67 -6.64
N PRO A 67 14.45 -5.65 -7.43
CA PRO A 67 13.51 -5.37 -8.53
C PRO A 67 12.16 -4.74 -8.16
N THR A 68 11.79 -4.60 -6.88
CA THR A 68 10.66 -3.74 -6.48
C THR A 68 10.92 -2.26 -6.74
N ALA A 69 12.16 -1.87 -7.09
CA ALA A 69 12.48 -0.58 -7.71
C ALA A 69 11.52 -0.21 -8.86
N ILE A 70 11.04 -1.20 -9.64
CA ILE A 70 10.04 -0.98 -10.69
C ILE A 70 8.78 -0.30 -10.14
N PHE A 71 8.38 -0.59 -8.91
CA PHE A 71 7.22 0.04 -8.25
C PHE A 71 7.60 1.24 -7.36
N HIS A 72 8.74 1.19 -6.65
CA HIS A 72 9.09 2.19 -5.64
C HIS A 72 9.82 3.42 -6.17
N ASN A 73 10.73 3.24 -7.13
CA ASN A 73 11.44 4.31 -7.85
C ASN A 73 12.25 3.67 -8.98
N PRO A 74 11.83 3.78 -10.26
CA PRO A 74 12.49 3.06 -11.35
C PRO A 74 13.95 3.47 -11.56
N ALA A 75 14.36 4.68 -11.15
CA ALA A 75 15.77 5.08 -11.19
C ALA A 75 16.67 4.18 -10.29
N GLY A 76 16.10 3.57 -9.25
CA GLY A 76 16.80 2.63 -8.38
C GLY A 76 17.14 1.29 -9.03
N LEU A 77 16.66 0.99 -10.24
CA LEU A 77 17.09 -0.20 -11.00
C LEU A 77 18.62 -0.26 -11.17
N LEU A 78 19.31 0.89 -11.26
CA LEU A 78 20.78 0.98 -11.33
C LEU A 78 21.49 0.48 -10.06
N LEU A 79 20.79 0.33 -8.94
CA LEU A 79 21.34 -0.22 -7.69
C LEU A 79 21.49 -1.75 -7.74
N THR A 80 20.78 -2.44 -8.64
CA THR A 80 20.88 -3.89 -8.84
C THR A 80 21.69 -4.22 -10.10
N PRO A 81 22.94 -4.70 -9.99
CA PRO A 81 23.73 -5.15 -11.14
C PRO A 81 23.38 -6.59 -11.56
N GLY A 82 23.65 -6.92 -12.82
CA GLY A 82 23.38 -8.24 -13.40
C GLY A 82 21.97 -8.37 -13.97
N THR A 83 21.62 -9.62 -14.31
CA THR A 83 20.24 -10.01 -14.59
C THR A 83 19.69 -10.74 -13.37
N ALA A 84 18.45 -10.44 -12.98
CA ALA A 84 17.82 -11.03 -11.81
C ALA A 84 16.35 -11.33 -12.06
N ALA A 85 15.89 -12.48 -11.55
CA ALA A 85 14.49 -12.79 -11.35
C ALA A 85 14.13 -12.57 -9.87
N TYR A 86 12.94 -12.07 -9.61
CA TYR A 86 12.51 -11.71 -8.26
C TYR A 86 11.04 -12.04 -8.04
N PHE A 87 10.76 -12.66 -6.90
CA PHE A 87 9.42 -12.92 -6.41
C PHE A 87 9.27 -12.32 -5.01
N SER A 88 8.15 -11.65 -4.76
CA SER A 88 7.73 -11.26 -3.42
C SER A 88 6.23 -11.49 -3.26
N ALA A 89 5.81 -11.81 -2.05
CA ALA A 89 4.42 -11.83 -1.67
C ALA A 89 4.26 -11.29 -0.26
N SER A 90 3.30 -10.39 -0.08
CA SER A 90 2.90 -9.87 1.22
C SER A 90 1.46 -10.24 1.50
N THR A 91 1.18 -10.83 2.66
CA THR A 91 -0.15 -11.20 3.12
C THR A 91 -0.61 -10.25 4.21
N PHE A 92 -1.80 -9.70 4.04
CA PHE A 92 -2.43 -8.74 4.94
C PHE A 92 -3.52 -9.47 5.72
N LEU A 93 -3.43 -9.43 7.04
CA LEU A 93 -4.42 -9.96 7.96
C LEU A 93 -5.03 -8.77 8.71
N PHE A 94 -6.35 -8.59 8.59
CA PHE A 94 -7.06 -7.49 9.22
C PHE A 94 -7.79 -7.99 10.46
N ASP A 95 -7.65 -7.27 11.56
CA ASP A 95 -8.39 -7.46 12.81
C ASP A 95 -9.25 -6.21 13.00
N ALA A 96 -10.54 -6.35 12.80
CA ALA A 96 -11.50 -5.24 12.84
C ALA A 96 -12.78 -5.67 13.54
N GLY A 97 -13.37 -4.73 14.28
CA GLY A 97 -14.63 -4.95 14.99
C GLY A 97 -15.39 -3.65 15.13
N ILE A 98 -16.68 -3.70 14.83
CA ILE A 98 -17.59 -2.55 14.83
C ILE A 98 -18.91 -2.85 15.59
N ARG A 99 -19.61 -1.77 15.96
CA ARG A 99 -21.03 -1.72 16.32
C ARG A 99 -21.66 -0.58 15.55
N LEU A 100 -22.90 -0.72 15.10
CA LEU A 100 -23.61 0.34 14.38
C LEU A 100 -24.36 1.24 15.36
N TYR A 101 -24.61 2.49 14.98
CA TYR A 101 -25.56 3.36 15.70
C TYR A 101 -26.94 3.32 15.05
N ASP A 102 -28.01 3.40 15.84
CA ASP A 102 -29.37 3.72 15.37
C ASP A 102 -29.53 5.24 15.09
N SER A 103 -30.70 5.68 14.63
CA SER A 103 -31.02 7.10 14.42
C SER A 103 -31.01 7.96 15.71
N GLN A 104 -31.01 7.33 16.89
CA GLN A 104 -31.02 7.97 18.20
C GLN A 104 -29.62 7.99 18.86
N GLY A 105 -28.61 7.37 18.23
CA GLY A 105 -27.24 7.28 18.76
C GLY A 105 -27.00 6.12 19.74
N HIS A 106 -27.88 5.12 19.82
CA HIS A 106 -27.65 3.89 20.57
C HIS A 106 -26.89 2.86 19.73
N LEU A 107 -26.05 2.05 20.37
CA LEU A 107 -25.23 1.04 19.69
C LEU A 107 -25.95 -0.30 19.55
N HIS A 108 -26.16 -0.74 18.32
CA HIS A 108 -26.78 -2.01 17.95
C HIS A 108 -25.90 -2.82 16.98
N PRO A 109 -25.90 -4.16 17.07
CA PRO A 109 -26.41 -4.98 18.18
C PRO A 109 -25.56 -4.80 19.47
N ASP A 110 -25.85 -5.54 20.55
CA ASP A 110 -25.06 -5.49 21.80
C ASP A 110 -23.85 -6.43 21.83
N HIS A 111 -23.27 -6.68 20.65
CA HIS A 111 -22.02 -7.38 20.45
C HIS A 111 -21.25 -6.75 19.30
N THR A 112 -19.96 -7.05 19.21
CA THR A 112 -19.11 -6.56 18.12
C THR A 112 -19.30 -7.44 16.88
N ILE A 113 -19.63 -6.81 15.76
CA ILE A 113 -19.63 -7.42 14.44
C ILE A 113 -18.20 -7.36 13.90
N SER A 114 -17.66 -8.51 13.48
CA SER A 114 -16.35 -8.64 12.85
C SER A 114 -16.50 -9.38 11.51
N PRO A 115 -15.64 -9.10 10.51
CA PRO A 115 -15.61 -9.88 9.28
C PRO A 115 -15.34 -11.36 9.55
N GLU A 116 -16.06 -12.25 8.86
CA GLU A 116 -15.77 -13.69 8.89
C GLU A 116 -14.45 -13.98 8.18
N THR A 117 -14.18 -13.24 7.10
CA THR A 117 -12.89 -13.18 6.43
C THR A 117 -12.52 -11.73 6.15
N ALA A 118 -11.27 -11.36 6.37
CA ALA A 118 -10.70 -10.09 5.94
C ALA A 118 -9.20 -10.27 5.68
N MET A 119 -8.85 -10.51 4.41
CA MET A 119 -7.47 -10.78 4.02
C MET A 119 -7.10 -10.11 2.70
N GLY A 120 -5.83 -9.77 2.57
CA GLY A 120 -5.26 -9.30 1.32
C GLY A 120 -3.97 -10.02 0.96
N VAL A 121 -3.61 -9.97 -0.32
CA VAL A 121 -2.29 -10.38 -0.80
C VAL A 121 -1.76 -9.36 -1.80
N SER A 122 -0.45 -9.15 -1.79
CA SER A 122 0.25 -8.34 -2.78
C SER A 122 1.38 -9.17 -3.41
N PRO A 123 1.08 -9.98 -4.44
CA PRO A 123 2.09 -10.71 -5.20
C PRO A 123 2.87 -9.77 -6.12
N PHE A 124 4.15 -10.07 -6.30
CA PHE A 124 5.05 -9.34 -7.19
C PHE A 124 6.02 -10.32 -7.86
N LEU A 125 6.06 -10.31 -9.19
CA LEU A 125 7.02 -11.05 -10.00
C LEU A 125 7.71 -10.08 -10.96
N ALA A 126 9.04 -10.10 -10.99
CA ALA A 126 9.81 -9.26 -11.90
C ALA A 126 11.04 -9.97 -12.47
N VAL A 127 11.47 -9.49 -13.64
CA VAL A 127 12.79 -9.76 -14.20
C VAL A 127 13.43 -8.43 -14.57
N THR A 128 14.67 -8.21 -14.13
CA THR A 128 15.48 -7.02 -14.45
C THR A 128 16.79 -7.44 -15.10
N SER A 129 17.32 -6.62 -16.01
CA SER A 129 18.61 -6.86 -16.66
C SER A 129 19.39 -5.57 -16.87
N ASP A 130 20.72 -5.68 -16.78
CA ASP A 130 21.69 -4.69 -17.21
C ASP A 130 21.99 -4.71 -18.72
N LEU A 131 21.54 -5.75 -19.43
CA LEU A 131 21.87 -6.03 -20.82
C LEU A 131 23.39 -6.01 -21.09
N ALA A 132 24.18 -6.42 -20.09
CA ALA A 132 25.65 -6.30 -20.06
C ALA A 132 26.18 -4.85 -20.24
N THR A 133 25.43 -3.85 -19.75
CA THR A 133 25.82 -2.43 -19.76
C THR A 133 25.91 -1.84 -18.35
N GLU A 134 26.76 -0.83 -18.16
CA GLU A 134 26.80 -0.07 -16.89
C GLU A 134 25.78 1.07 -16.84
N ARG A 135 25.37 1.60 -18.00
CA ARG A 135 24.57 2.83 -18.10
C ARG A 135 23.05 2.64 -18.10
N TRP A 136 22.55 1.48 -18.52
CA TRP A 136 21.11 1.26 -18.67
C TRP A 136 20.66 0.02 -17.89
N ARG A 137 19.45 0.09 -17.34
CA ARG A 137 18.75 -1.07 -16.79
C ARG A 137 17.37 -1.13 -17.39
N VAL A 138 16.87 -2.33 -17.60
CA VAL A 138 15.49 -2.59 -18.00
C VAL A 138 14.85 -3.60 -17.06
N GLY A 139 13.53 -3.55 -16.94
CA GLY A 139 12.78 -4.52 -16.18
C GLY A 139 11.36 -4.69 -16.69
N ILE A 140 10.80 -5.86 -16.44
CA ILE A 140 9.38 -6.13 -16.59
C ILE A 140 8.86 -6.72 -15.27
N ALA A 141 7.65 -6.32 -14.87
CA ALA A 141 7.01 -6.84 -13.68
C ALA A 141 5.51 -7.09 -13.90
N ALA A 142 5.00 -8.12 -13.23
CA ALA A 142 3.57 -8.37 -13.05
C ALA A 142 3.30 -8.47 -11.54
N TYR A 143 2.44 -7.61 -11.01
CA TYR A 143 2.22 -7.47 -9.57
C TYR A 143 0.84 -6.90 -9.29
N ALA A 144 0.31 -7.10 -8.09
CA ALA A 144 -0.99 -6.53 -7.69
C ALA A 144 -0.85 -5.84 -6.33
N PRO A 145 -0.80 -4.49 -6.27
CA PRO A 145 -0.73 -3.79 -4.98
C PRO A 145 -1.97 -4.08 -4.13
N ASN A 146 -3.16 -4.08 -4.72
CA ASN A 146 -4.38 -4.36 -4.00
C ASN A 146 -5.00 -5.66 -4.53
N VAL A 147 -4.85 -6.77 -3.79
CA VAL A 147 -5.79 -7.89 -3.84
C VAL A 147 -6.37 -7.99 -2.44
N PHE A 148 -7.64 -7.63 -2.26
CA PHE A 148 -8.32 -7.65 -0.96
C PHE A 148 -9.67 -8.35 -1.09
N GLY A 149 -9.95 -9.25 -0.16
CA GLY A 149 -11.21 -9.93 0.00
C GLY A 149 -11.71 -9.78 1.44
N THR A 150 -12.97 -9.42 1.61
CA THR A 150 -13.65 -9.44 2.91
C THR A 150 -15.04 -10.02 2.77
N SER A 151 -15.47 -10.78 3.79
CA SER A 151 -16.86 -11.20 3.98
C SER A 151 -17.36 -10.74 5.35
N LEU A 152 -18.52 -10.10 5.38
CA LEU A 152 -19.27 -9.77 6.60
C LEU A 152 -20.41 -10.77 6.78
N PRO A 153 -20.82 -11.10 8.02
CA PRO A 153 -21.88 -12.08 8.25
C PRO A 153 -23.20 -11.65 7.61
N GLU A 154 -23.93 -12.62 7.05
CA GLU A 154 -25.25 -12.35 6.45
C GLU A 154 -26.34 -12.15 7.50
N ASP A 155 -26.20 -12.75 8.69
CA ASP A 155 -27.13 -12.66 9.82
C ASP A 155 -26.88 -11.44 10.73
N GLU A 156 -26.30 -10.38 10.16
CA GLU A 156 -25.99 -9.13 10.85
C GLU A 156 -26.57 -7.92 10.11
N PRO A 157 -26.93 -6.82 10.80
CA PRO A 157 -27.43 -5.58 10.19
C PRO A 157 -26.48 -4.94 9.15
N THR A 158 -25.22 -5.37 9.11
CA THR A 158 -24.22 -4.96 8.11
C THR A 158 -24.50 -5.49 6.71
N ARG A 159 -25.39 -6.49 6.56
CA ARG A 159 -25.83 -7.08 5.28
C ARG A 159 -26.27 -6.07 4.23
N TYR A 160 -26.80 -4.92 4.64
CA TYR A 160 -27.24 -3.84 3.75
C TYR A 160 -26.11 -2.90 3.26
N MET A 161 -24.92 -3.01 3.85
CA MET A 161 -23.73 -2.23 3.48
C MET A 161 -22.83 -3.05 2.55
N ALA A 162 -22.41 -4.22 3.01
CA ALA A 162 -21.60 -5.17 2.26
C ALA A 162 -21.76 -6.59 2.84
N LEU A 163 -21.69 -7.60 1.98
CA LEU A 163 -21.55 -9.00 2.33
C LEU A 163 -20.17 -9.47 1.86
N ASP A 164 -20.04 -9.82 0.58
CA ASP A 164 -18.77 -10.17 -0.05
C ASP A 164 -18.20 -8.97 -0.81
N VAL A 165 -16.93 -8.63 -0.58
CA VAL A 165 -16.21 -7.65 -1.42
C VAL A 165 -14.89 -8.24 -1.85
N LEU A 166 -14.63 -8.22 -3.15
CA LEU A 166 -13.36 -8.59 -3.76
C LEU A 166 -12.89 -7.44 -4.65
N PHE A 167 -11.72 -6.89 -4.34
CA PHE A 167 -11.07 -5.85 -5.14
C PHE A 167 -9.67 -6.30 -5.57
N ILE A 168 -9.43 -6.30 -6.88
CA ILE A 168 -8.16 -6.67 -7.49
C ILE A 168 -7.70 -5.53 -8.39
N ALA A 169 -6.63 -4.84 -8.04
CA ALA A 169 -5.88 -3.94 -8.91
C ALA A 169 -4.53 -4.58 -9.23
N ALA A 170 -4.40 -5.11 -10.46
CA ALA A 170 -3.20 -5.74 -10.98
C ALA A 170 -2.50 -4.84 -11.99
N ARG A 171 -1.17 -4.91 -12.07
CA ARG A 171 -0.34 -4.12 -12.98
C ARG A 171 0.63 -5.01 -13.74
N ALA A 172 0.77 -4.72 -15.03
CA ALA A 172 1.91 -5.12 -15.83
C ALA A 172 2.74 -3.87 -16.15
N THR A 173 4.00 -3.85 -15.75
CA THR A 173 4.91 -2.69 -15.93
C THR A 173 6.10 -3.08 -16.79
N ALA A 174 6.42 -2.25 -17.78
CA ALA A 174 7.74 -2.19 -18.39
C ALA A 174 8.49 -0.97 -17.83
N SER A 175 9.74 -1.17 -17.44
CA SER A 175 10.56 -0.18 -16.75
C SER A 175 11.93 -0.04 -17.41
N ALA A 176 12.46 1.17 -17.44
CA ALA A 176 13.81 1.45 -17.89
C ALA A 176 14.45 2.55 -17.03
N ALA A 177 15.76 2.46 -16.83
CA ALA A 177 16.53 3.48 -16.13
C ALA A 177 17.89 3.72 -16.80
N VAL A 178 18.39 4.95 -16.67
CA VAL A 178 19.60 5.44 -17.32
C VAL A 178 20.44 6.29 -16.38
N GLU A 179 21.72 5.96 -16.27
CA GLU A 179 22.72 6.83 -15.64
C GLU A 179 23.08 7.97 -16.60
N ILE A 180 22.67 9.19 -16.25
CA ILE A 180 22.98 10.43 -16.98
C ILE A 180 24.41 10.88 -16.63
N ASP A 181 24.72 10.87 -15.34
CA ASP A 181 26.06 11.03 -14.78
C ASP A 181 26.18 10.20 -13.47
N PRO A 182 27.38 9.97 -12.91
CA PRO A 182 27.56 9.10 -11.74
C PRO A 182 26.74 9.50 -10.50
N ARG A 183 26.24 10.74 -10.43
CA ARG A 183 25.37 11.24 -9.36
C ARG A 183 23.90 11.30 -9.74
N LEU A 184 23.52 11.17 -11.00
CA LEU A 184 22.15 11.34 -11.46
C LEU A 184 21.69 10.18 -12.34
N VAL A 185 20.70 9.44 -11.83
CA VAL A 185 20.00 8.40 -12.57
C VAL A 185 18.54 8.82 -12.75
N LEU A 186 18.02 8.60 -13.95
CA LEU A 186 16.60 8.78 -14.28
C LEU A 186 15.98 7.42 -14.58
N GLY A 187 14.72 7.23 -14.22
CA GLY A 187 13.94 6.04 -14.54
C GLY A 187 12.54 6.39 -15.04
N ALA A 188 11.94 5.50 -15.82
CA ALA A 188 10.58 5.65 -16.31
C ALA A 188 9.87 4.30 -16.41
N ASN A 189 8.56 4.33 -16.18
CA ASN A 189 7.67 3.18 -16.31
C ASN A 189 6.58 3.43 -17.35
N LEU A 190 6.17 2.36 -18.03
CA LEU A 190 4.87 2.25 -18.70
C LEU A 190 4.08 1.12 -18.04
N ASN A 191 2.89 1.45 -17.56
CA ASN A 191 2.04 0.57 -16.77
C ASN A 191 0.72 0.30 -17.49
N CYS A 192 0.32 -0.97 -17.58
CA CYS A 192 -1.07 -1.36 -17.78
C CYS A 192 -1.67 -1.73 -16.42
N LEU A 193 -2.64 -0.94 -15.94
CA LEU A 193 -3.39 -1.19 -14.72
C LEU A 193 -4.73 -1.84 -15.09
N MET A 194 -5.01 -3.01 -14.53
CA MET A 194 -6.25 -3.74 -14.69
C MET A 194 -6.96 -3.81 -13.34
N ILE A 195 -8.25 -3.52 -13.32
CA ILE A 195 -9.06 -3.59 -12.10
C ILE A 195 -10.22 -4.55 -12.33
N HIS A 196 -10.39 -5.48 -11.38
CA HIS A 196 -11.59 -6.29 -11.23
C HIS A 196 -12.20 -6.03 -9.86
N MET A 197 -13.52 -5.83 -9.82
CA MET A 197 -14.27 -5.74 -8.57
C MET A 197 -15.45 -6.71 -8.59
N LYS A 198 -15.77 -7.23 -7.40
CA LYS A 198 -17.07 -7.80 -7.06
C LYS A 198 -17.52 -7.25 -5.71
N ALA A 199 -18.80 -6.97 -5.57
CA ALA A 199 -19.42 -6.57 -4.33
C ALA A 199 -20.84 -7.15 -4.24
N SER A 200 -21.21 -7.74 -3.12
CA SER A 200 -22.58 -8.17 -2.83
C SER A 200 -23.12 -7.43 -1.60
N ARG A 201 -24.43 -7.22 -1.56
CA ARG A 201 -25.18 -6.72 -0.38
C ARG A 201 -26.65 -7.08 -0.48
N MET A 202 -27.35 -7.05 0.64
CA MET A 202 -28.81 -7.09 0.67
C MET A 202 -29.40 -5.70 0.37
N MET A 203 -30.56 -5.68 -0.27
CA MET A 203 -31.31 -4.47 -0.59
C MET A 203 -32.78 -4.64 -0.22
N ASN A 204 -33.33 -3.67 0.51
CA ASN A 204 -34.71 -3.71 0.98
C ASN A 204 -35.31 -2.30 1.02
N PRO A 205 -36.40 -2.03 0.27
CA PRO A 205 -37.08 -0.72 0.29
C PRO A 205 -37.45 -0.24 1.69
N LEU A 206 -37.85 -1.15 2.59
CA LEU A 206 -38.23 -0.80 3.96
C LEU A 206 -37.07 -0.21 4.77
N VAL A 207 -35.83 -0.63 4.47
CA VAL A 207 -34.59 -0.16 5.10
C VAL A 207 -34.07 1.13 4.45
N PHE A 208 -34.34 1.36 3.14
CA PHE A 208 -34.04 2.65 2.51
C PHE A 208 -35.02 3.75 2.95
N ASP A 209 -36.28 3.39 3.20
CA ASP A 209 -37.29 4.31 3.76
C ASP A 209 -37.04 4.60 5.26
N ASP A 210 -36.49 3.62 5.99
CA ASP A 210 -36.24 3.70 7.44
C ASP A 210 -35.00 2.87 7.82
N PRO A 211 -33.80 3.49 7.89
CA PRO A 211 -32.55 2.77 8.09
C PRO A 211 -32.46 1.95 9.37
N ASP A 212 -33.22 2.27 10.42
CA ASP A 212 -33.19 1.52 11.67
C ASP A 212 -33.87 0.13 11.53
N LYS A 213 -34.69 -0.10 10.50
CA LYS A 213 -35.23 -1.43 10.20
C LYS A 213 -34.18 -2.47 9.83
N ARG A 214 -32.93 -2.07 9.58
CA ARG A 214 -31.81 -3.02 9.48
C ARG A 214 -31.62 -3.89 10.73
N PHE A 215 -32.07 -3.39 11.89
CA PHE A 215 -32.03 -4.09 13.17
C PHE A 215 -33.28 -4.94 13.45
N ASP A 216 -34.29 -4.94 12.56
CA ASP A 216 -35.48 -5.78 12.66
C ASP A 216 -35.29 -7.05 11.82
N GLU A 217 -34.95 -8.16 12.47
CA GLU A 217 -34.82 -9.49 11.84
C GLU A 217 -36.09 -9.93 11.11
N GLY A 218 -37.27 -9.39 11.46
CA GLY A 218 -38.53 -9.64 10.78
C GLY A 218 -38.60 -9.05 9.36
N VAL A 219 -37.72 -8.09 9.03
CA VAL A 219 -37.60 -7.47 7.70
C VAL A 219 -36.71 -8.29 6.76
N TRP A 220 -35.68 -8.96 7.29
CA TRP A 220 -34.65 -9.65 6.49
C TRP A 220 -35.19 -10.72 5.50
N PRO A 221 -36.28 -11.47 5.77
CA PRO A 221 -36.89 -12.38 4.81
C PRO A 221 -37.50 -11.71 3.56
N THR A 222 -37.53 -10.37 3.52
CA THR A 222 -38.01 -9.57 2.38
C THR A 222 -36.89 -8.89 1.59
N ASP A 223 -35.63 -9.21 1.90
CA ASP A 223 -34.45 -8.66 1.21
C ASP A 223 -34.22 -9.28 -0.17
N SER A 224 -33.91 -8.42 -1.15
CA SER A 224 -33.31 -8.84 -2.41
C SER A 224 -31.78 -8.89 -2.29
N ARG A 225 -31.12 -9.94 -2.78
CA ARG A 225 -29.66 -9.99 -2.88
C ARG A 225 -29.21 -9.25 -4.14
N MET A 226 -28.33 -8.26 -4.00
CA MET A 226 -27.69 -7.59 -5.13
C MET A 226 -26.22 -8.00 -5.22
N GLU A 227 -25.78 -8.38 -6.41
CA GLU A 227 -24.38 -8.64 -6.75
C GLU A 227 -23.93 -7.76 -7.91
N LEU A 228 -22.85 -7.01 -7.71
CA LEU A 228 -22.19 -6.19 -8.72
C LEU A 228 -20.84 -6.81 -9.08
N SER A 229 -20.52 -6.88 -10.36
CA SER A 229 -19.16 -7.18 -10.82
C SER A 229 -18.74 -6.24 -11.95
N GLY A 230 -17.46 -5.91 -12.02
CA GLY A 230 -16.91 -5.02 -13.04
C GLY A 230 -15.47 -5.32 -13.39
N PHE A 231 -15.07 -5.04 -14.63
CA PHE A 231 -13.68 -5.11 -15.09
C PHE A 231 -13.35 -3.92 -15.98
N GLY A 232 -12.12 -3.44 -15.88
CA GLY A 232 -11.59 -2.42 -16.79
C GLY A 232 -10.08 -2.30 -16.69
N TYR A 233 -9.50 -1.53 -17.61
CA TYR A 233 -8.06 -1.28 -17.63
C TYR A 233 -7.75 0.15 -18.08
N THR A 234 -6.57 0.64 -17.70
CA THR A 234 -6.08 1.96 -18.09
C THR A 234 -4.55 1.95 -18.17
N PHE A 235 -3.96 2.90 -18.89
CA PHE A 235 -2.51 3.06 -18.99
C PHE A 235 -2.03 4.23 -18.15
N THR A 236 -0.94 4.02 -17.42
CA THR A 236 -0.28 5.05 -16.60
C THR A 236 1.23 5.03 -16.87
N GLY A 237 1.92 6.10 -16.49
CA GLY A 237 3.38 6.18 -16.58
C GLY A 237 3.97 6.86 -15.34
N ASP A 238 5.16 6.41 -14.97
CA ASP A 238 5.86 6.94 -13.80
C ASP A 238 7.24 7.46 -14.21
N ILE A 239 7.75 8.44 -13.47
CA ILE A 239 9.10 8.98 -13.64
C ILE A 239 9.80 8.94 -12.28
N GLY A 240 10.97 8.31 -12.24
CA GLY A 240 11.84 8.22 -11.08
C GLY A 240 13.13 9.02 -11.27
N VAL A 241 13.66 9.55 -10.16
CA VAL A 241 14.94 10.23 -10.08
C VAL A 241 15.69 9.67 -8.87
N LEU A 242 16.99 9.46 -9.04
CA LEU A 242 17.90 9.09 -7.97
C LEU A 242 19.14 9.99 -8.05
N LEU A 243 19.38 10.78 -7.00
CA LEU A 243 20.50 11.67 -6.85
C LEU A 243 21.46 11.15 -5.77
N ARG A 244 22.73 10.96 -6.11
CA ARG A 244 23.81 10.46 -5.24
C ARG A 244 24.85 11.56 -5.01
N PRO A 245 24.57 12.60 -4.19
CA PRO A 245 25.51 13.70 -3.95
C PRO A 245 26.81 13.24 -3.29
N LEU A 246 26.77 12.13 -2.53
CA LEU A 246 27.92 11.49 -1.87
C LEU A 246 27.84 9.96 -2.07
N PRO A 247 28.96 9.21 -2.02
CA PRO A 247 28.96 7.73 -2.11
C PRO A 247 28.28 6.97 -0.95
N THR A 248 27.63 7.70 -0.04
CA THR A 248 26.92 7.19 1.14
C THR A 248 25.53 7.78 1.31
N LEU A 249 25.12 8.73 0.46
CA LEU A 249 23.84 9.42 0.57
C LEU A 249 23.12 9.35 -0.76
N ASP A 250 21.97 8.69 -0.76
CA ASP A 250 21.04 8.61 -1.87
C ASP A 250 19.80 9.45 -1.56
N ILE A 251 19.27 10.15 -2.56
CA ILE A 251 18.05 10.95 -2.49
C ILE A 251 17.17 10.51 -3.66
N GLY A 252 16.00 9.95 -3.35
CA GLY A 252 15.04 9.46 -4.34
C GLY A 252 13.84 10.37 -4.47
N ALA A 253 13.31 10.48 -5.69
CA ALA A 253 11.97 11.00 -5.93
C ALA A 253 11.28 10.20 -7.04
N MET A 254 9.97 10.02 -6.95
CA MET A 254 9.15 9.39 -7.98
C MET A 254 7.82 10.12 -8.11
N PHE A 255 7.37 10.31 -9.35
CA PHE A 255 6.01 10.72 -9.68
C PHE A 255 5.32 9.57 -10.41
N ALA A 256 4.16 9.13 -9.95
CA ALA A 256 3.30 8.19 -10.66
C ALA A 256 2.07 8.95 -11.18
N SER A 257 1.76 8.82 -12.49
CA SER A 257 0.58 9.46 -13.06
C SER A 257 -0.72 8.86 -12.49
N GLY A 258 -1.70 9.71 -12.22
CA GLY A 258 -3.09 9.26 -12.09
C GLY A 258 -3.72 9.00 -13.45
N ALA A 259 -4.85 8.27 -13.47
CA ALA A 259 -5.67 8.07 -14.66
C ALA A 259 -7.12 7.75 -14.28
N PRO A 260 -8.12 8.14 -15.10
CA PRO A 260 -9.45 7.55 -15.00
C PRO A 260 -9.40 6.09 -15.46
N VAL A 261 -10.32 5.30 -14.93
CA VAL A 261 -10.64 3.95 -15.39
C VAL A 261 -12.13 3.71 -15.26
N HIS A 262 -12.73 3.17 -16.32
CA HIS A 262 -14.13 2.76 -16.34
C HIS A 262 -14.16 1.24 -16.23
N LEU A 263 -15.04 0.73 -15.36
CA LEU A 263 -15.25 -0.69 -15.14
C LEU A 263 -16.62 -1.05 -15.66
N ASP A 264 -16.66 -1.87 -16.71
CA ASP A 264 -17.90 -2.37 -17.29
C ASP A 264 -18.20 -3.76 -16.74
N GLY A 265 -19.47 -4.07 -16.55
CA GLY A 265 -19.89 -5.38 -16.05
C GLY A 265 -21.39 -5.46 -15.79
N SER A 266 -21.78 -6.26 -14.81
CA SER A 266 -23.18 -6.56 -14.53
C SER A 266 -23.57 -6.27 -13.08
N VAL A 267 -24.82 -5.87 -12.89
CA VAL A 267 -25.54 -5.91 -11.61
C VAL A 267 -26.65 -6.95 -11.74
N THR A 268 -26.66 -7.91 -10.82
CA THR A 268 -27.72 -8.92 -10.68
C THR A 268 -28.47 -8.66 -9.39
N LEU A 269 -29.79 -8.73 -9.45
CA LEU A 269 -30.70 -8.68 -8.31
C LEU A 269 -31.52 -9.98 -8.28
N GLU A 270 -31.50 -10.67 -7.15
CA GLU A 270 -32.35 -11.81 -6.84
C GLU A 270 -33.38 -11.38 -5.78
N GLU A 271 -34.66 -11.46 -6.11
CA GLU A 271 -35.76 -11.09 -5.21
C GLU A 271 -36.17 -12.26 -4.29
N PRO A 272 -36.83 -12.02 -3.14
CA PRO A 272 -37.32 -13.08 -2.24
C PRO A 272 -38.25 -14.12 -2.89
N THR A 273 -38.82 -13.80 -4.06
CA THR A 273 -39.64 -14.71 -4.87
C THR A 273 -38.82 -15.73 -5.66
N GLY A 274 -37.51 -15.54 -5.78
CA GLY A 274 -36.61 -16.27 -6.68
C GLY A 274 -36.52 -15.68 -8.09
N ASP A 275 -37.13 -14.51 -8.34
CA ASP A 275 -37.00 -13.80 -9.61
C ASP A 275 -35.62 -13.13 -9.71
N VAL A 276 -34.93 -13.32 -10.84
CA VAL A 276 -33.57 -12.80 -11.07
C VAL A 276 -33.56 -11.82 -12.24
N THR A 277 -33.07 -10.61 -11.99
CA THR A 277 -32.85 -9.57 -12.99
C THR A 277 -31.36 -9.25 -13.09
N THR A 278 -30.78 -9.36 -14.29
CA THR A 278 -29.39 -8.93 -14.56
C THR A 278 -29.37 -7.82 -15.60
N ILE A 279 -28.65 -6.75 -15.31
CA ILE A 279 -28.44 -5.59 -16.20
C ILE A 279 -26.95 -5.23 -16.27
N GLY A 280 -26.56 -4.47 -17.29
CA GLY A 280 -25.21 -3.91 -17.37
C GLY A 280 -25.04 -2.64 -16.53
N HIS A 281 -23.78 -2.30 -16.23
CA HIS A 281 -23.39 -1.01 -15.66
C HIS A 281 -21.99 -0.60 -16.13
N THR A 282 -21.72 0.70 -16.01
CA THR A 282 -20.38 1.28 -16.05
C THR A 282 -20.10 2.03 -14.74
N THR A 283 -19.06 1.61 -14.03
CA THR A 283 -18.56 2.29 -12.82
C THR A 283 -17.30 3.10 -13.14
N SER A 284 -17.29 4.39 -12.79
CA SER A 284 -16.14 5.27 -13.02
C SER A 284 -15.29 5.44 -11.77
N LEU A 285 -13.99 5.17 -11.88
CA LEU A 285 -12.99 5.36 -10.81
C LEU A 285 -11.88 6.32 -11.26
N ALA A 286 -11.34 7.08 -10.32
CA ALA A 286 -10.15 7.91 -10.53
C ALA A 286 -8.96 7.37 -9.73
N ILE A 287 -7.89 6.99 -10.43
CA ILE A 287 -6.60 6.66 -9.82
C ILE A 287 -5.87 8.00 -9.60
N PRO A 288 -5.51 8.37 -8.35
CA PRO A 288 -4.82 9.62 -8.09
C PRO A 288 -3.39 9.57 -8.61
N PHE A 289 -2.81 10.74 -8.88
CA PHE A 289 -1.36 10.82 -8.99
C PHE A 289 -0.70 10.61 -7.63
N THR A 290 0.55 10.16 -7.64
CA THR A 290 1.37 10.04 -6.42
C THR A 290 2.67 10.81 -6.57
N LEU A 291 3.12 11.43 -5.49
CA LEU A 291 4.43 12.04 -5.35
C LEU A 291 5.16 11.31 -4.22
N GLN A 292 6.36 10.85 -4.49
CA GLN A 292 7.14 10.03 -3.58
C GLN A 292 8.53 10.64 -3.46
N GLY A 293 9.08 10.68 -2.26
CA GLY A 293 10.42 11.19 -1.99
C GLY A 293 11.05 10.46 -0.83
N GLY A 294 12.37 10.40 -0.79
CA GLY A 294 13.07 9.82 0.35
C GLY A 294 14.56 10.13 0.36
N ILE A 295 15.19 9.77 1.47
CA ILE A 295 16.64 9.76 1.65
C ILE A 295 17.07 8.41 2.22
N ASN A 296 18.24 7.91 1.81
CA ASN A 296 18.92 6.77 2.44
C ASN A 296 20.37 7.19 2.70
N TRP A 297 20.79 7.16 3.97
CA TRP A 297 22.14 7.54 4.38
C TRP A 297 22.83 6.37 5.07
N ARG A 298 23.86 5.84 4.40
CA ARG A 298 24.82 4.88 4.95
C ARG A 298 25.79 5.60 5.89
N LEU A 299 25.50 5.54 7.20
CA LEU A 299 26.26 6.20 8.25
C LEU A 299 27.60 5.49 8.53
N SER A 300 27.63 4.18 8.30
CA SER A 300 28.83 3.33 8.31
C SER A 300 28.59 2.12 7.41
N ASP A 301 29.61 1.28 7.20
CA ASP A 301 29.43 0.02 6.45
C ASP A 301 28.38 -0.91 7.11
N ASP A 302 28.20 -0.81 8.43
CA ASP A 302 27.24 -1.64 9.18
C ASP A 302 25.81 -1.05 9.29
N PHE A 303 25.59 0.25 8.99
CA PHE A 303 24.35 0.95 9.34
C PHE A 303 23.87 1.93 8.27
N GLU A 304 22.59 1.82 7.91
CA GLU A 304 21.86 2.74 7.04
C GLU A 304 20.62 3.28 7.77
N VAL A 305 20.29 4.56 7.53
CA VAL A 305 19.06 5.19 8.00
C VAL A 305 18.35 5.77 6.80
N ALA A 306 17.05 5.51 6.67
CA ALA A 306 16.23 6.06 5.61
C ALA A 306 14.98 6.74 6.15
N ALA A 307 14.51 7.75 5.42
CA ALA A 307 13.22 8.39 5.65
C ALA A 307 12.50 8.56 4.31
N ASP A 308 11.23 8.15 4.27
CA ASP A 308 10.36 8.19 3.10
C ASP A 308 9.17 9.12 3.37
N ILE A 309 8.70 9.78 2.31
CA ILE A 309 7.46 10.54 2.26
C ILE A 309 6.71 10.16 0.97
N ARG A 310 5.43 9.78 1.09
CA ARG A 310 4.56 9.43 -0.04
C ARG A 310 3.29 10.26 0.04
N TYR A 311 2.97 11.02 -0.99
CA TYR A 311 1.75 11.81 -1.10
C TYR A 311 0.86 11.23 -2.21
N TRP A 312 -0.45 11.14 -1.98
CA TRP A 312 -1.41 10.77 -3.02
C TRP A 312 -2.50 11.83 -3.12
N HIS A 313 -2.92 12.17 -4.35
CA HIS A 313 -3.95 13.18 -4.58
C HIS A 313 -5.37 12.58 -4.57
N TYR A 314 -5.79 11.94 -3.48
CA TYR A 314 -7.13 11.31 -3.40
C TYR A 314 -8.31 12.28 -3.46
N GLN A 315 -8.06 13.60 -3.41
CA GLN A 315 -9.08 14.62 -3.65
C GLN A 315 -9.71 14.54 -5.06
N VAL A 316 -9.14 13.77 -6.00
CA VAL A 316 -9.83 13.41 -7.26
C VAL A 316 -11.08 12.54 -7.05
N LEU A 317 -11.22 11.85 -5.91
CA LEU A 317 -12.37 11.03 -5.53
C LEU A 317 -13.33 11.83 -4.65
N GLN A 318 -14.19 12.64 -5.29
CA GLN A 318 -15.27 13.35 -4.61
C GLN A 318 -16.57 12.53 -4.55
N GLU A 319 -16.84 11.75 -5.58
CA GLU A 319 -17.91 10.74 -5.64
C GLU A 319 -17.42 9.52 -6.42
N GLN A 320 -18.03 8.36 -6.14
CA GLN A 320 -17.97 7.18 -7.00
C GLN A 320 -19.35 6.96 -7.61
N ARG A 321 -19.41 6.81 -8.93
CA ARG A 321 -20.67 6.71 -9.69
C ARG A 321 -20.70 5.44 -10.53
N THR A 322 -21.77 4.67 -10.37
CA THR A 322 -22.12 3.49 -11.14
C THR A 322 -23.40 3.78 -11.90
N VAL A 323 -23.32 3.91 -13.23
CA VAL A 323 -24.48 4.15 -14.10
C VAL A 323 -25.03 2.81 -14.59
N LEU A 324 -26.34 2.61 -14.49
CA LEU A 324 -27.01 1.37 -14.87
C LEU A 324 -27.61 1.47 -16.28
N ASP A 325 -27.51 0.39 -17.07
CA ASP A 325 -28.05 0.34 -18.43
C ASP A 325 -29.59 0.39 -18.48
N ALA A 326 -30.24 0.01 -17.37
CA ALA A 326 -31.67 0.08 -17.17
C ALA A 326 -31.98 0.36 -15.68
N PRO A 327 -33.16 0.92 -15.34
CA PRO A 327 -33.54 1.13 -13.94
C PRO A 327 -33.65 -0.19 -13.16
N LEU A 328 -33.05 -0.23 -11.97
CA LEU A 328 -33.12 -1.36 -11.03
C LEU A 328 -33.66 -0.85 -9.68
N MET A 329 -34.76 -1.45 -9.19
CA MET A 329 -35.48 -0.97 -7.99
C MET A 329 -35.80 0.54 -8.04
N GLY A 330 -36.07 1.09 -9.23
CA GLY A 330 -36.32 2.52 -9.45
C GLY A 330 -35.08 3.43 -9.46
N LYS A 331 -33.87 2.92 -9.16
CA LYS A 331 -32.61 3.66 -9.28
C LYS A 331 -32.02 3.46 -10.69
N THR A 332 -31.51 4.53 -11.31
CA THR A 332 -30.77 4.49 -12.60
C THR A 332 -29.25 4.54 -12.42
N GLU A 333 -28.80 4.83 -11.21
CA GLU A 333 -27.40 4.90 -10.82
C GLU A 333 -27.24 4.66 -9.32
N PHE A 334 -26.04 4.25 -8.92
CA PHE A 334 -25.58 4.35 -7.55
C PHE A 334 -24.55 5.47 -7.46
N VAL A 335 -24.74 6.39 -6.54
CA VAL A 335 -23.83 7.50 -6.25
C VAL A 335 -23.39 7.37 -4.79
N ASP A 336 -22.09 7.23 -4.61
CA ASP A 336 -21.46 7.07 -3.30
C ASP A 336 -20.57 8.30 -3.03
N PRO A 337 -20.98 9.22 -2.12
CA PRO A 337 -20.20 10.42 -1.82
C PRO A 337 -18.91 10.02 -1.09
N LYS A 338 -17.76 10.39 -1.66
CA LYS A 338 -16.45 10.11 -1.05
C LYS A 338 -15.87 11.33 -0.34
N ASN A 339 -15.95 12.52 -0.94
CA ASN A 339 -15.41 13.78 -0.40
C ASN A 339 -13.99 13.61 0.18
N TYR A 340 -13.14 12.82 -0.47
CA TYR A 340 -11.84 12.47 0.09
C TYR A 340 -10.90 13.68 0.10
N GLY A 341 -10.07 13.72 1.14
CA GLY A 341 -8.89 14.57 1.17
C GLY A 341 -7.76 14.02 0.30
N ASN A 342 -6.59 14.61 0.43
CA ASN A 342 -5.35 14.06 -0.14
C ASN A 342 -4.77 12.99 0.80
N SER A 343 -3.49 12.62 0.64
CA SER A 343 -2.82 11.67 1.51
C SER A 343 -1.34 11.92 1.70
N LEU A 344 -0.80 11.40 2.80
CA LEU A 344 0.62 11.36 3.14
C LEU A 344 0.99 10.14 4.01
N ASN A 345 2.04 9.43 3.65
CA ASN A 345 2.71 8.47 4.52
C ASN A 345 4.11 9.02 4.82
N VAL A 346 4.50 9.02 6.09
CA VAL A 346 5.86 9.37 6.53
C VAL A 346 6.42 8.19 7.30
N ALA A 347 7.61 7.74 6.90
CA ALA A 347 8.29 6.61 7.52
C ALA A 347 9.75 6.93 7.84
N LEU A 348 10.26 6.31 8.90
CA LEU A 348 11.67 6.33 9.30
C LEU A 348 12.12 4.89 9.58
N GLY A 349 13.26 4.52 9.01
CA GLY A 349 13.78 3.16 9.10
C GLY A 349 15.29 3.07 9.30
N VAL A 350 15.72 1.94 9.83
CA VAL A 350 17.12 1.58 10.05
C VAL A 350 17.39 0.18 9.51
N LEU A 351 18.50 0.01 8.80
CA LEU A 351 19.05 -1.27 8.38
C LEU A 351 20.41 -1.46 9.06
N CYS A 352 20.63 -2.64 9.63
CA CYS A 352 21.85 -3.04 10.30
C CYS A 352 22.40 -4.34 9.67
N HIS A 353 23.64 -4.30 9.19
CA HIS A 353 24.36 -5.50 8.76
C HIS A 353 24.88 -6.23 10.01
N VAL A 354 24.16 -7.27 10.43
CA VAL A 354 24.53 -8.11 11.60
C VAL A 354 25.78 -8.93 11.29
N THR A 355 25.89 -9.39 10.03
CA THR A 355 27.09 -9.98 9.42
C THR A 355 27.09 -9.61 7.94
N PRO A 356 28.17 -9.87 7.16
CA PRO A 356 28.17 -9.65 5.71
C PRO A 356 27.06 -10.40 4.93
N SER A 357 26.46 -11.45 5.53
CA SER A 357 25.38 -12.21 4.92
C SER A 357 23.99 -11.89 5.49
N TRP A 358 23.89 -11.18 6.62
CA TRP A 358 22.64 -11.01 7.35
C TRP A 358 22.36 -9.54 7.66
N GLU A 359 21.20 -9.08 7.23
CA GLU A 359 20.73 -7.72 7.43
C GLU A 359 19.45 -7.74 8.25
N PHE A 360 19.39 -6.94 9.31
CA PHE A 360 18.22 -6.73 10.14
C PHE A 360 17.66 -5.32 9.90
N MET A 361 16.35 -5.20 9.85
CA MET A 361 15.63 -3.97 9.53
C MET A 361 14.56 -3.69 10.60
N VAL A 362 14.36 -2.41 10.89
CA VAL A 362 13.26 -1.93 11.73
C VAL A 362 12.81 -0.55 11.22
N GLY A 363 11.52 -0.27 11.31
CA GLY A 363 10.97 1.02 10.92
C GLY A 363 9.71 1.41 11.70
N VAL A 364 9.38 2.70 11.64
CA VAL A 364 8.11 3.27 12.14
C VAL A 364 7.48 4.15 11.07
N LEU A 365 6.15 4.16 10.98
CA LEU A 365 5.39 5.04 10.09
C LEU A 365 4.19 5.70 10.77
N ARG A 366 3.75 6.84 10.19
CA ARG A 366 2.41 7.41 10.36
C ARG A 366 1.82 7.66 8.97
N ASP A 367 0.54 7.34 8.82
CA ASP A 367 -0.22 7.40 7.57
C ASP A 367 -1.64 7.85 7.93
N TRP A 368 -2.10 9.03 7.50
CA TRP A 368 -3.32 9.64 8.03
C TRP A 368 -4.57 9.51 7.10
N SER A 369 -5.11 8.33 6.73
CA SER A 369 -6.29 8.11 5.81
C SER A 369 -6.98 9.30 5.08
N PRO A 370 -7.26 9.24 3.76
CA PRO A 370 -7.87 10.37 3.04
C PRO A 370 -9.37 10.51 3.35
N ILE A 371 -9.94 9.56 4.11
CA ILE A 371 -11.36 9.49 4.44
C ILE A 371 -11.68 10.43 5.62
N PRO A 372 -12.45 11.51 5.42
CA PRO A 372 -12.99 12.27 6.54
C PRO A 372 -14.00 11.39 7.30
N THR A 373 -14.05 11.50 8.64
CA THR A 373 -14.83 10.58 9.51
C THR A 373 -16.26 10.25 9.05
N PRO A 374 -17.08 11.20 8.53
CA PRO A 374 -18.42 10.90 8.01
C PRO A 374 -18.45 9.90 6.84
N MET A 375 -17.39 9.84 6.03
CA MET A 375 -17.30 9.05 4.80
C MET A 375 -16.62 7.68 5.02
N VAL A 376 -16.42 7.28 6.28
CA VAL A 376 -15.90 5.96 6.64
C VAL A 376 -17.00 4.93 6.45
N THR A 377 -16.76 3.97 5.56
CA THR A 377 -17.68 2.88 5.22
C THR A 377 -17.10 1.53 5.66
N LEU A 378 -17.94 0.49 5.75
CA LEU A 378 -17.53 -0.82 6.27
C LEU A 378 -16.69 -1.63 5.28
N ASP A 379 -16.89 -1.43 3.98
CA ASP A 379 -16.08 -1.98 2.89
C ASP A 379 -14.70 -1.29 2.78
N ASN A 380 -14.54 -0.09 3.35
CA ASN A 380 -13.30 0.66 3.37
C ASN A 380 -13.10 1.41 4.71
N PRO A 381 -12.89 0.69 5.83
CA PRO A 381 -12.84 1.25 7.19
C PRO A 381 -11.50 1.94 7.49
N ASN A 382 -10.87 2.56 6.49
CA ASN A 382 -9.52 3.10 6.58
C ASN A 382 -9.48 4.38 7.43
N ARG A 383 -8.63 4.37 8.45
CA ARG A 383 -8.40 5.49 9.38
C ARG A 383 -6.91 5.82 9.40
N ASP A 384 -6.57 6.95 10.00
CA ASP A 384 -5.20 7.23 10.40
C ASP A 384 -4.58 6.02 11.09
N ARG A 385 -3.31 5.71 10.82
CA ARG A 385 -2.61 4.59 11.42
C ARG A 385 -1.15 4.88 11.74
N ILE A 386 -0.69 4.27 12.81
CA ILE A 386 0.72 4.14 13.19
C ILE A 386 1.16 2.71 12.87
N GLY A 387 2.33 2.55 12.27
CA GLY A 387 2.89 1.25 11.90
C GLY A 387 4.29 1.04 12.47
N VAL A 388 4.61 -0.21 12.77
CA VAL A 388 5.97 -0.66 13.12
C VAL A 388 6.32 -1.85 12.24
N GLY A 389 7.47 -1.76 11.57
CA GLY A 389 8.01 -2.79 10.68
C GLY A 389 9.28 -3.41 11.25
N THR A 390 9.52 -4.68 10.93
CA THR A 390 10.80 -5.35 11.14
C THR A 390 11.05 -6.40 10.07
N GLY A 391 12.32 -6.59 9.69
CA GLY A 391 12.69 -7.47 8.59
C GLY A 391 14.06 -8.11 8.77
N LEU A 392 14.25 -9.24 8.10
CA LEU A 392 15.49 -9.99 8.08
C LEU A 392 15.77 -10.45 6.64
N ARG A 393 16.96 -10.14 6.14
CA ARG A 393 17.39 -10.51 4.78
C ARG A 393 18.70 -11.29 4.85
N TRP A 394 18.75 -12.41 4.12
CA TRP A 394 19.87 -13.34 4.07
C TRP A 394 20.42 -13.45 2.65
N ASN A 395 21.67 -13.02 2.47
CA ASN A 395 22.47 -13.31 1.28
C ASN A 395 23.02 -14.74 1.43
N VAL A 396 22.32 -15.71 0.83
CA VAL A 396 22.64 -17.15 0.89
C VAL A 396 23.90 -17.44 0.07
N SER A 397 24.02 -16.80 -1.09
CA SER A 397 25.18 -16.78 -1.96
C SER A 397 25.13 -15.56 -2.88
N ASP A 398 26.14 -15.37 -3.74
CA ASP A 398 26.12 -14.31 -4.76
C ASP A 398 24.92 -14.41 -5.72
N ALA A 399 24.33 -15.61 -5.86
CA ALA A 399 23.18 -15.87 -6.72
C ALA A 399 21.82 -15.78 -6.01
N TRP A 400 21.76 -15.96 -4.69
CA TRP A 400 20.48 -16.11 -3.96
C TRP A 400 20.40 -15.23 -2.72
N ARG A 401 19.34 -14.43 -2.64
CA ARG A 401 18.97 -13.65 -1.45
C ARG A 401 17.51 -13.94 -1.09
N ILE A 402 17.26 -14.15 0.19
CA ILE A 402 15.93 -14.45 0.75
C ILE A 402 15.60 -13.39 1.80
N GLY A 403 14.37 -12.90 1.82
CA GLY A 403 13.90 -11.95 2.80
C GLY A 403 12.59 -12.37 3.46
N ALA A 404 12.42 -11.99 4.72
CA ALA A 404 11.16 -12.09 5.44
C ALA A 404 10.95 -10.85 6.33
N ALA A 405 9.74 -10.30 6.36
CA ALA A 405 9.41 -9.14 7.17
C ALA A 405 8.00 -9.22 7.76
N PHE A 406 7.81 -8.44 8.82
CA PHE A 406 6.54 -8.28 9.53
C PHE A 406 6.31 -6.79 9.78
N GLU A 407 5.13 -6.30 9.41
CA GLU A 407 4.64 -4.96 9.76
C GLU A 407 3.34 -5.10 10.55
N ARG A 408 3.14 -4.28 11.58
CA ARG A 408 1.87 -4.17 12.29
C ARG A 408 1.43 -2.72 12.31
N ASN A 409 0.19 -2.49 11.88
CA ASN A 409 -0.46 -1.18 11.98
C ASN A 409 -1.58 -1.19 13.00
N TRP A 410 -1.72 -0.09 13.73
CA TRP A 410 -2.86 0.22 14.59
C TRP A 410 -3.57 1.43 14.01
N TYR A 411 -4.88 1.29 13.79
CA TYR A 411 -5.72 2.36 13.26
C TYR A 411 -6.31 3.17 14.42
N ASP A 412 -6.41 4.49 14.24
CA ASP A 412 -7.16 5.39 15.11
C ASP A 412 -8.64 4.97 15.07
N LEU A 413 -9.32 5.01 16.22
CA LEU A 413 -10.69 4.48 16.36
C LEU A 413 -11.68 5.11 15.37
N THR A 414 -12.62 4.29 14.90
CA THR A 414 -13.79 4.76 14.17
C THR A 414 -14.88 5.12 15.16
N ASP A 415 -15.43 6.32 15.03
CA ASP A 415 -16.61 6.78 15.74
C ASP A 415 -17.33 7.78 14.82
N ASN A 416 -18.32 7.28 14.08
CA ASN A 416 -19.07 8.03 13.07
C ASN A 416 -20.57 7.92 13.35
N GLN A 417 -21.27 9.05 13.41
CA GLN A 417 -22.72 9.15 13.58
C GLN A 417 -23.40 10.01 12.49
N GLU A 418 -22.62 10.50 11.53
CA GLU A 418 -23.06 11.49 10.53
C GLU A 418 -22.83 10.98 9.09
N SER A 419 -22.90 9.65 8.88
CA SER A 419 -22.67 9.04 7.57
C SER A 419 -23.76 9.43 6.57
N PRO A 420 -23.39 9.97 5.40
CA PRO A 420 -24.35 10.33 4.34
C PRO A 420 -24.66 9.18 3.38
N THR A 421 -24.22 7.95 3.69
CA THR A 421 -24.47 6.75 2.87
C THR A 421 -25.91 6.25 3.00
N ASP A 422 -26.36 5.45 2.05
CA ASP A 422 -27.70 4.83 1.99
C ASP A 422 -27.57 3.28 2.03
N PRO A 423 -27.82 2.62 3.19
CA PRO A 423 -28.13 3.20 4.51
C PRO A 423 -26.87 3.79 5.23
N PRO A 424 -27.04 4.58 6.31
CA PRO A 424 -25.92 5.25 6.99
C PRO A 424 -24.94 4.28 7.66
N SER A 425 -23.66 4.33 7.29
CA SER A 425 -22.52 3.63 7.92
C SER A 425 -22.12 4.24 9.27
N ASN A 426 -23.10 4.66 10.07
CA ASN A 426 -22.89 5.13 11.43
C ASN A 426 -22.40 3.96 12.29
N ALA A 427 -21.13 4.03 12.72
CA ALA A 427 -20.46 2.92 13.39
C ALA A 427 -19.41 3.42 14.39
N LYS A 428 -19.19 2.61 15.44
CA LYS A 428 -18.08 2.72 16.39
C LYS A 428 -17.25 1.45 16.32
N GLY A 429 -15.93 1.54 16.23
CA GLY A 429 -15.09 0.35 16.10
C GLY A 429 -13.59 0.59 16.18
N TYR A 430 -12.85 -0.51 16.05
CA TYR A 430 -11.40 -0.55 16.03
C TYR A 430 -10.88 -1.28 14.79
N GLY A 431 -9.62 -1.03 14.45
CA GLY A 431 -8.91 -1.73 13.40
C GLY A 431 -7.42 -1.89 13.71
N ALA A 432 -6.88 -3.04 13.32
CA ALA A 432 -5.46 -3.30 13.22
C ALA A 432 -5.20 -4.09 11.94
N ASN A 433 -3.99 -3.99 11.40
CA ASN A 433 -3.52 -4.93 10.39
C ASN A 433 -2.18 -5.55 10.80
N MET A 434 -1.91 -6.72 10.25
CA MET A 434 -0.60 -7.34 10.24
C MET A 434 -0.25 -7.67 8.79
N ILE A 435 0.98 -7.39 8.40
CA ILE A 435 1.51 -7.71 7.08
C ILE A 435 2.68 -8.68 7.28
N LEU A 436 2.60 -9.84 6.63
CA LEU A 436 3.67 -10.83 6.55
C LEU A 436 4.22 -10.83 5.15
N ALA A 437 5.49 -10.45 4.98
CA ALA A 437 6.13 -10.36 3.67
C ALA A 437 7.26 -11.38 3.53
N PHE A 438 7.39 -11.93 2.32
CA PHE A 438 8.48 -12.80 1.90
C PHE A 438 9.01 -12.33 0.55
N ASP A 439 10.33 -12.43 0.35
CA ASP A 439 10.93 -12.28 -0.98
C ASP A 439 12.06 -13.27 -1.26
N LEU A 440 12.28 -13.47 -2.56
CA LEU A 440 13.31 -14.30 -3.15
C LEU A 440 13.89 -13.59 -4.37
N LEU A 441 15.18 -13.28 -4.31
CA LEU A 441 15.96 -12.74 -5.41
C LEU A 441 16.92 -13.80 -5.92
N TRP A 442 16.87 -14.06 -7.23
CA TRP A 442 17.79 -14.93 -7.95
C TRP A 442 18.57 -14.13 -9.01
N ARG A 443 19.90 -14.10 -8.91
CA ARG A 443 20.80 -13.55 -9.94
C ARG A 443 21.21 -14.65 -10.93
N LEU A 444 21.19 -14.30 -12.21
CA LEU A 444 21.41 -15.17 -13.37
C LEU A 444 22.84 -15.02 -13.92
#